data_AF-J7ITK2-F1
#
_entry.id   AF-J7ITK2-F1
#
_cell.length_a   1.000
_cell.length_b   1.000
_cell.length_c   1.000
_cell.angle_alpha   90.00
_cell.angle_beta   90.00
_cell.angle_gamma   90.00
#
_symmetry.space_group_name_H-M   'P 1'
#
loop_
_entity.id
_entity.type
_entity.pdbx_description
1 polymer ?
#
loop_
_entity_poly.entity_id
_entity_poly.type
_entity_poly.pdbx_seq_one_letter_code
_entity_poly.pdbx_strand_id
1 'polypeptide(L)'
;MVGIIVQLVLSWLILGILQKQSLSALGFYPPKKRILQLFLGLLFASMSCILVEILNSELTHLSWKLNDNLNYMDIPNYLWWNLKSVLFEEFIFRGALLYIAIQRLGAKKGIVLSAICFGIYHWFSYGLFGNIASMVIVFLITGFMGLIWALGFLKSKSMALPIGLHLGWNFTTNAIFSKGPMGDQILIPVKGLYYTQLTGVPSLVNFLTQNIGVTMLTYLFIKFYAQKECDNY
;
A
#
# COMPACT_ATOMS: atom_id res chain seq x y z
N MET A 1 -4.55 18.53 0.36
CA MET A 1 -5.94 18.36 -0.13
C MET A 1 -6.10 18.86 -1.56
N VAL A 2 -5.59 20.05 -1.90
CA VAL A 2 -5.62 20.57 -3.29
C VAL A 2 -5.09 19.57 -4.32
N GLY A 3 -3.95 18.90 -4.06
CA GLY A 3 -3.40 17.90 -4.99
C GLY A 3 -4.35 16.75 -5.33
N ILE A 4 -5.09 16.22 -4.35
CA ILE A 4 -6.08 15.14 -4.58
C ILE A 4 -7.24 15.63 -5.42
N ILE A 5 -7.72 16.86 -5.17
CA ILE A 5 -8.80 17.48 -5.96
C ILE A 5 -8.35 17.66 -7.41
N VAL A 6 -7.13 18.17 -7.62
CA VAL A 6 -6.52 18.30 -8.96
C VAL A 6 -6.42 16.94 -9.66
N GLN A 7 -5.97 15.89 -8.97
CA GLN A 7 -5.92 14.53 -9.52
C GLN A 7 -7.30 14.00 -9.93
N LEU A 8 -8.34 14.28 -9.15
CA LEU A 8 -9.72 13.89 -9.48
C LEU A 8 -10.23 14.62 -10.73
N VAL A 9 -9.97 15.93 -10.84
CA VAL A 9 -10.34 16.72 -12.03
C VAL A 9 -9.59 16.21 -13.26
N LEU A 10 -8.28 15.99 -13.16
CA LEU A 10 -7.48 15.43 -14.25
C LEU A 10 -7.94 14.02 -14.62
N SER A 11 -8.24 13.18 -13.64
CA SER A 11 -8.78 11.84 -13.87
C SER A 11 -10.09 11.90 -14.63
N TRP A 12 -11.01 12.78 -14.23
CA TRP A 12 -12.29 12.99 -14.91
C TRP A 12 -12.10 13.46 -16.36
N LEU A 13 -11.25 14.46 -16.59
CA LEU A 13 -10.96 14.98 -17.93
C LEU A 13 -10.36 13.91 -18.84
N ILE A 14 -9.31 13.20 -18.38
CA ILE A 14 -8.61 12.20 -19.19
C ILE A 14 -9.53 11.01 -19.47
N LEU A 15 -10.31 10.54 -18.49
CA LEU A 15 -11.30 9.48 -18.71
C LEU A 15 -12.39 9.90 -19.71
N GLY A 16 -12.89 11.14 -19.60
CA GLY A 16 -13.89 11.69 -20.50
C GLY A 16 -13.39 11.78 -21.95
N ILE A 17 -12.18 12.33 -22.14
CA ILE A 17 -11.59 12.54 -23.46
C ILE A 17 -11.14 11.21 -24.10
N LEU A 18 -10.42 10.37 -23.36
CA LEU A 18 -9.75 9.19 -23.92
C LEU A 18 -10.59 7.91 -23.92
N GLN A 19 -11.58 7.82 -23.02
CA GLN A 19 -12.38 6.60 -22.82
C GLN A 19 -13.89 6.86 -22.88
N LYS A 20 -14.34 8.13 -22.96
CA LYS A 20 -15.76 8.52 -22.85
C LYS A 20 -16.42 7.99 -21.58
N GLN A 21 -15.65 7.93 -20.49
CA GLN A 21 -16.09 7.45 -19.18
C GLN A 21 -16.09 8.58 -18.15
N SER A 22 -16.88 8.45 -17.10
CA SER A 22 -16.82 9.32 -15.92
C SER A 22 -15.95 8.69 -14.82
N LEU A 23 -15.84 9.36 -13.67
CA LEU A 23 -15.13 8.82 -12.50
C LEU A 23 -15.73 7.51 -11.98
N SER A 24 -16.96 7.14 -12.38
CA SER A 24 -17.56 5.84 -12.02
C SER A 24 -16.72 4.65 -12.50
N ALA A 25 -15.89 4.82 -13.53
CA ALA A 25 -14.92 3.84 -14.01
C ALA A 25 -13.91 3.38 -12.93
N LEU A 26 -13.71 4.19 -11.89
CA LEU A 26 -12.88 3.86 -10.74
C LEU A 26 -13.57 2.92 -9.73
N GLY A 27 -14.83 2.56 -10.00
CA GLY A 27 -15.55 1.49 -9.33
C GLY A 27 -16.16 1.88 -7.98
N PHE A 28 -16.83 3.02 -7.89
CA PHE A 28 -17.48 3.48 -6.65
C PHE A 28 -18.80 2.77 -6.32
N TYR A 29 -19.40 2.05 -7.28
CA TYR A 29 -20.69 1.38 -7.12
C TYR A 29 -20.58 -0.16 -7.16
N PRO A 30 -21.41 -0.89 -6.39
CA PRO A 30 -22.32 -0.39 -5.34
C PRO A 30 -21.56 -0.06 -4.04
N PRO A 31 -21.90 1.03 -3.33
CA PRO A 31 -21.09 1.58 -2.24
C PRO A 31 -20.91 0.62 -1.05
N LYS A 32 -21.95 -0.15 -0.69
CA LYS A 32 -21.86 -1.15 0.41
C LYS A 32 -20.72 -2.16 0.16
N LYS A 33 -20.62 -2.67 -1.08
CA LYS A 33 -19.56 -3.60 -1.50
C LYS A 33 -18.19 -2.93 -1.47
N ARG A 34 -18.09 -1.67 -1.88
CA ARG A 34 -16.82 -0.93 -1.91
C ARG A 34 -16.32 -0.62 -0.51
N ILE A 35 -17.20 -0.25 0.41
CA ILE A 35 -16.87 -0.09 1.83
C ILE A 35 -16.36 -1.41 2.41
N LEU A 36 -17.02 -2.53 2.10
CA LEU A 36 -16.55 -3.85 2.55
C LEU A 36 -15.16 -4.19 1.97
N GLN A 37 -14.92 -3.93 0.68
CA GLN A 37 -13.61 -4.12 0.04
C GLN A 37 -12.51 -3.29 0.70
N LEU A 38 -12.80 -2.01 0.98
CA LEU A 38 -11.91 -1.10 1.70
C LEU A 38 -11.57 -1.67 3.09
N PHE A 39 -12.61 -2.04 3.85
CA PHE A 39 -12.44 -2.55 5.22
C PHE A 39 -11.68 -3.88 5.27
N LEU A 40 -12.01 -4.84 4.40
CA LEU A 40 -11.32 -6.12 4.31
C LEU A 40 -9.85 -5.94 3.91
N GLY A 41 -9.57 -5.06 2.94
CA GLY A 41 -8.20 -4.74 2.54
C GLY A 41 -7.41 -4.12 3.70
N LEU A 42 -8.01 -3.14 4.39
CA LEU A 42 -7.40 -2.48 5.54
C LEU A 42 -7.08 -3.48 6.66
N LEU A 43 -8.04 -4.30 7.05
CA LEU A 43 -7.87 -5.28 8.11
C LEU A 43 -6.78 -6.29 7.75
N PHE A 44 -6.85 -6.86 6.54
CA PHE A 44 -5.89 -7.86 6.07
C PHE A 44 -4.46 -7.32 6.04
N ALA A 45 -4.25 -6.13 5.49
CA ALA A 45 -2.92 -5.53 5.42
C ALA A 45 -2.39 -5.13 6.80
N SER A 46 -3.25 -4.60 7.68
CA SER A 46 -2.87 -4.27 9.06
C SER A 46 -2.43 -5.52 9.83
N MET A 47 -3.20 -6.62 9.73
CA MET A 47 -2.84 -7.90 10.36
C MET A 47 -1.54 -8.48 9.80
N SER A 48 -1.33 -8.40 8.49
CA SER A 48 -0.09 -8.85 7.84
C SER A 48 1.12 -8.04 8.32
N CYS A 49 0.97 -6.72 8.45
CA CYS A 49 2.00 -5.84 8.98
C CYS A 49 2.30 -6.15 10.45
N ILE A 50 1.27 -6.31 11.30
CA ILE A 50 1.45 -6.68 12.72
C ILE A 50 2.20 -8.02 12.83
N LEU A 51 1.85 -9.01 12.02
CA LEU A 51 2.55 -10.30 12.01
C LEU A 51 4.03 -10.14 11.64
N VAL A 52 4.34 -9.36 10.60
CA VAL A 52 5.72 -9.05 10.21
C VAL A 52 6.48 -8.39 11.36
N GLU A 53 5.88 -7.43 12.04
CA GLU A 53 6.52 -6.71 13.13
C GLU A 53 6.74 -7.59 14.36
N ILE A 54 5.79 -8.47 14.69
CA ILE A 54 5.95 -9.46 15.77
C ILE A 54 7.12 -10.41 15.42
N LEU A 55 7.13 -10.99 14.22
CA LEU A 55 8.22 -11.89 13.81
C LEU A 55 9.58 -11.19 13.83
N ASN A 56 9.64 -9.95 13.36
CA ASN A 56 10.86 -9.15 13.42
C ASN A 56 11.29 -8.89 14.87
N SER A 57 10.34 -8.61 15.76
CA SER A 57 10.59 -8.34 17.18
C SER A 57 11.14 -9.55 17.89
N GLU A 58 10.58 -10.74 17.64
CA GLU A 58 11.07 -12.00 18.17
C GLU A 58 12.50 -12.31 17.68
N LEU A 59 12.77 -12.10 16.38
CA LEU A 59 14.10 -12.35 15.80
C LEU A 59 15.18 -11.38 16.27
N THR A 60 14.82 -10.16 16.63
CA THR A 60 15.76 -9.09 17.01
C THR A 60 15.77 -8.78 18.51
N HIS A 61 14.90 -9.43 19.29
CA HIS A 61 14.59 -9.06 20.67
C HIS A 61 14.27 -7.56 20.83
N LEU A 62 13.60 -6.98 19.82
CA LEU A 62 13.11 -5.62 19.86
C LEU A 62 11.82 -5.59 20.70
N SER A 63 11.73 -4.68 21.65
CA SER A 63 10.50 -4.44 22.39
C SER A 63 9.82 -3.16 21.92
N TRP A 64 8.53 -3.03 22.23
CA TRP A 64 7.72 -1.87 21.89
C TRP A 64 7.17 -1.24 23.15
N LYS A 65 7.25 0.08 23.25
CA LYS A 65 6.60 0.85 24.30
C LYS A 65 5.56 1.80 23.72
N LEU A 66 4.52 2.11 24.47
CA LEU A 66 3.64 3.23 24.14
C LEU A 66 4.46 4.52 24.20
N ASN A 67 4.22 5.44 23.26
CA ASN A 67 4.86 6.75 23.29
C ASN A 67 4.39 7.54 24.51
N ASP A 68 5.33 7.95 25.35
CA ASP A 68 5.08 8.70 26.59
C ASP A 68 4.41 10.07 26.31
N ASN A 69 4.59 10.61 25.09
CA ASN A 69 3.99 11.86 24.63
C ASN A 69 2.71 11.65 23.79
N LEU A 70 2.16 10.43 23.74
CA LEU A 70 0.96 10.16 22.94
C LEU A 70 -0.26 10.91 23.51
N ASN A 71 -0.79 11.84 22.72
CA ASN A 71 -2.15 12.33 22.92
C ASN A 71 -3.11 11.52 22.03
N TYR A 72 -4.09 10.84 22.63
CA TYR A 72 -5.08 10.05 21.90
C TYR A 72 -5.88 10.86 20.87
N MET A 73 -5.98 12.19 21.07
CA MET A 73 -6.61 13.11 20.13
C MET A 73 -5.81 13.27 18.82
N ASP A 74 -4.56 12.81 18.76
CA ASP A 74 -3.74 12.83 17.55
C ASP A 74 -3.94 11.60 16.66
N ILE A 75 -4.54 10.52 17.15
CA ILE A 75 -4.79 9.30 16.36
C ILE A 75 -5.61 9.60 15.09
N PRO A 76 -6.70 10.40 15.14
CA PRO A 76 -7.39 10.85 13.93
C PRO A 76 -6.49 11.61 12.96
N ASN A 77 -5.55 12.42 13.45
CA ASN A 77 -4.59 13.15 12.60
C ASN A 77 -3.62 12.20 11.90
N TYR A 78 -3.16 11.15 12.59
CA TYR A 78 -2.30 10.11 12.02
C TYR A 78 -3.01 9.34 10.91
N LEU A 79 -4.27 8.95 11.16
CA LEU A 79 -5.11 8.29 10.16
C LEU A 79 -5.36 9.21 8.96
N TRP A 80 -5.67 10.49 9.22
CA TRP A 80 -5.94 11.47 8.18
C TRP A 80 -4.72 11.74 7.29
N TRP A 81 -3.53 11.83 7.88
CA TRP A 81 -2.29 11.98 7.13
C TRP A 81 -2.04 10.78 6.20
N ASN A 82 -2.13 9.55 6.74
CA ASN A 82 -1.93 8.33 5.96
C ASN A 82 -2.99 8.18 4.85
N LEU A 83 -4.26 8.48 5.14
CA LEU A 83 -5.34 8.45 4.15
C LEU A 83 -5.05 9.40 2.98
N LYS A 84 -4.62 10.64 3.27
CA LYS A 84 -4.25 11.60 2.21
C LYS A 84 -3.08 11.10 1.37
N SER A 85 -2.04 10.55 2.01
CA SER A 85 -0.87 10.00 1.30
C SER A 85 -1.28 8.85 0.38
N VAL A 86 -2.05 7.90 0.90
CA VAL A 86 -2.53 6.75 0.13
C VAL A 86 -3.42 7.18 -1.02
N LEU A 87 -4.41 8.03 -0.79
CA LEU A 87 -5.30 8.51 -1.86
C LEU A 87 -4.51 9.21 -2.97
N PHE A 88 -3.51 10.02 -2.62
CA PHE A 88 -2.68 10.72 -3.58
C PHE A 88 -1.95 9.74 -4.51
N GLU A 89 -1.38 8.68 -3.97
CA GLU A 89 -0.69 7.65 -4.77
C GLU A 89 -1.67 6.78 -5.56
N GLU A 90 -2.74 6.30 -4.92
CA GLU A 90 -3.74 5.43 -5.55
C GLU A 90 -4.41 6.13 -6.74
N PHE A 91 -4.74 7.42 -6.65
CA PHE A 91 -5.33 8.15 -7.79
C PHE A 91 -4.38 8.28 -8.98
N ILE A 92 -3.07 8.40 -8.75
CA ILE A 92 -2.08 8.43 -9.83
C ILE A 92 -1.97 7.04 -10.47
N PHE A 93 -1.66 6.02 -9.65
CA PHE A 93 -1.16 4.75 -10.20
C PHE A 93 -2.26 3.71 -10.42
N ARG A 94 -3.35 3.76 -9.67
CA ARG A 94 -4.47 2.80 -9.72
C ARG A 94 -5.81 3.46 -10.06
N GLY A 95 -5.80 4.77 -10.28
CA GLY A 95 -6.94 5.55 -10.76
C GLY A 95 -7.08 5.52 -12.28
N ALA A 96 -7.31 6.69 -12.87
CA ALA A 96 -7.60 6.81 -14.30
C ALA A 96 -6.51 6.20 -15.20
N LEU A 97 -5.23 6.36 -14.84
CA LEU A 97 -4.11 5.90 -15.66
C LEU A 97 -4.08 4.37 -15.79
N LEU A 98 -4.27 3.63 -14.70
CA LEU A 98 -4.35 2.16 -14.76
C LEU A 98 -5.58 1.70 -15.54
N TYR A 99 -6.74 2.33 -15.31
CA TYR A 99 -7.94 2.02 -16.08
C TYR A 99 -7.69 2.16 -17.58
N ILE A 100 -7.14 3.30 -18.02
CA ILE A 100 -6.82 3.56 -19.43
C ILE A 100 -5.78 2.57 -19.97
N ALA A 101 -4.73 2.28 -19.20
CA ALA A 101 -3.69 1.34 -19.60
C ALA A 101 -4.26 -0.07 -19.78
N ILE A 102 -5.18 -0.52 -18.91
CA ILE A 102 -5.88 -1.80 -19.08
C ILE A 102 -6.72 -1.80 -20.36
N GLN A 103 -7.46 -0.73 -20.64
CA GLN A 103 -8.31 -0.65 -21.84
C GLN A 103 -7.49 -0.63 -23.14
N ARG A 104 -6.35 0.07 -23.16
CA ARG A 104 -5.57 0.29 -24.39
C ARG A 104 -4.47 -0.74 -24.62
N LEU A 105 -3.85 -1.25 -23.56
CA LEU A 105 -2.70 -2.15 -23.63
C LEU A 105 -3.05 -3.59 -23.21
N GLY A 106 -4.25 -3.79 -22.65
CA GLY A 106 -4.67 -5.04 -22.04
C GLY A 106 -4.23 -5.17 -20.58
N ALA A 107 -4.95 -6.02 -19.83
CA ALA A 107 -4.82 -6.16 -18.38
C ALA A 107 -3.39 -6.43 -17.90
N LYS A 108 -2.68 -7.38 -18.53
CA LYS A 108 -1.31 -7.76 -18.14
C LYS A 108 -0.35 -6.59 -18.27
N LYS A 109 -0.34 -5.92 -19.43
CA LYS A 109 0.57 -4.80 -19.72
C LYS A 109 0.23 -3.58 -18.86
N GLY A 110 -1.06 -3.29 -18.67
CA GLY A 110 -1.50 -2.17 -17.82
C GLY A 110 -1.08 -2.31 -16.36
N ILE A 111 -1.22 -3.51 -15.78
CA ILE A 111 -0.77 -3.80 -14.41
C ILE A 111 0.74 -3.66 -14.29
N VAL A 112 1.51 -4.25 -15.20
CA VAL A 112 2.99 -4.17 -15.17
C VAL A 112 3.45 -2.72 -15.32
N LEU A 113 2.84 -1.95 -16.22
CA LEU A 113 3.16 -0.53 -16.40
C LEU A 113 2.91 0.28 -15.12
N SER A 114 1.75 0.09 -14.47
CA SER A 114 1.41 0.74 -13.20
C SER A 114 2.42 0.39 -12.10
N ALA A 115 2.77 -0.89 -11.97
CA ALA A 115 3.76 -1.37 -11.00
C ALA A 115 5.16 -0.75 -11.20
N ILE A 116 5.63 -0.70 -12.45
CA ILE A 116 6.93 -0.10 -12.79
C ILE A 116 6.93 1.40 -12.44
N CYS A 117 5.88 2.13 -12.85
CA CYS A 117 5.77 3.56 -12.56
C CYS A 117 5.73 3.82 -11.04
N PHE A 118 5.01 2.98 -10.29
CA PHE A 118 4.94 3.07 -8.84
C PHE A 118 6.30 2.80 -8.17
N GLY A 119 7.05 1.81 -8.65
CA GLY A 119 8.40 1.53 -8.16
C GLY A 119 9.38 2.67 -8.41
N ILE A 120 9.35 3.23 -9.63
CA ILE A 120 10.21 4.37 -10.02
C ILE A 120 9.84 5.63 -9.22
N TYR A 121 8.56 5.88 -8.98
CA TYR A 121 8.11 7.02 -8.16
C TYR A 121 8.78 7.05 -6.79
N HIS A 122 9.04 5.88 -6.19
CA HIS A 122 9.68 5.78 -4.88
C HIS A 122 11.17 6.16 -4.88
N TRP A 123 11.84 6.19 -6.03
CA TRP A 123 13.19 6.76 -6.11
C TRP A 123 13.19 8.27 -5.83
N PHE A 124 12.14 8.96 -6.30
CA PHE A 124 11.97 10.39 -6.09
C PHE A 124 11.46 10.68 -4.68
N SER A 125 10.41 9.98 -4.23
CA SER A 125 9.80 10.26 -2.93
C SER A 125 10.73 9.94 -1.76
N TYR A 126 11.62 8.96 -1.90
CA TYR A 126 12.62 8.61 -0.88
C TYR A 126 14.01 9.23 -1.12
N GLY A 127 14.19 10.02 -2.19
CA GLY A 127 15.46 10.71 -2.46
C GLY A 127 16.66 9.77 -2.68
N LEU A 128 16.47 8.68 -3.44
CA LEU A 128 17.45 7.58 -3.54
C LEU A 128 18.46 7.72 -4.69
N PHE A 129 18.36 8.79 -5.50
CA PHE A 129 19.25 8.98 -6.65
C PHE A 129 20.71 9.01 -6.22
N GLY A 130 21.53 8.20 -6.89
CA GLY A 130 22.95 8.02 -6.58
C GLY A 130 23.25 6.76 -5.76
N ASN A 131 22.25 6.14 -5.12
CA ASN A 131 22.42 4.85 -4.46
C ASN A 131 21.73 3.73 -5.25
N ILE A 132 22.48 3.13 -6.19
CA ILE A 132 21.98 2.10 -7.11
C ILE A 132 21.40 0.90 -6.34
N ALA A 133 22.04 0.46 -5.27
CA ALA A 133 21.59 -0.70 -4.50
C ALA A 133 20.21 -0.44 -3.86
N SER A 134 20.05 0.71 -3.19
CA SER A 134 18.77 1.13 -2.62
C SER A 134 17.69 1.34 -3.69
N MET A 135 18.04 1.93 -4.84
CA MET A 135 17.10 2.11 -5.95
C MET A 135 16.55 0.76 -6.45
N VAL A 136 17.42 -0.23 -6.67
CA VAL A 136 17.00 -1.57 -7.11
C VAL A 136 16.11 -2.24 -6.07
N ILE A 137 16.51 -2.22 -4.80
CA ILE A 137 15.75 -2.84 -3.71
C ILE A 137 14.35 -2.21 -3.57
N VAL A 138 14.29 -0.87 -3.53
CA VAL A 138 13.03 -0.14 -3.37
C VAL A 138 12.14 -0.33 -4.59
N PHE A 139 12.69 -0.31 -5.80
CA PHE A 139 11.94 -0.59 -7.02
C PHE A 139 11.30 -1.97 -6.99
N LEU A 140 12.06 -3.00 -6.62
CA LEU A 140 11.53 -4.37 -6.56
C LEU A 140 10.41 -4.48 -5.53
N ILE A 141 10.61 -3.98 -4.32
CA ILE A 141 9.61 -4.13 -3.24
C ILE A 141 8.34 -3.35 -3.52
N THR A 142 8.49 -2.05 -3.78
CA THR A 142 7.32 -1.20 -4.03
C THR A 142 6.66 -1.56 -5.35
N GLY A 143 7.43 -1.93 -6.38
CA GLY A 143 6.92 -2.43 -7.65
C GLY A 143 6.14 -3.74 -7.52
N PHE A 144 6.65 -4.75 -6.79
CA PHE A 144 5.92 -6.00 -6.54
C PHE A 144 4.63 -5.76 -5.75
N MET A 145 4.68 -4.94 -4.71
CA MET A 145 3.47 -4.59 -3.95
C MET A 145 2.46 -3.85 -4.84
N GLY A 146 2.93 -2.88 -5.63
CA GLY A 146 2.12 -2.13 -6.60
C GLY A 146 1.48 -3.03 -7.66
N LEU A 147 2.17 -4.09 -8.10
CA LEU A 147 1.64 -5.10 -9.01
C LEU A 147 0.45 -5.83 -8.38
N ILE A 148 0.57 -6.25 -7.11
CA ILE A 148 -0.51 -6.94 -6.39
C ILE A 148 -1.69 -6.01 -6.14
N TRP A 149 -1.47 -4.75 -5.78
CA TRP A 149 -2.56 -3.77 -5.62
C TRP A 149 -3.26 -3.45 -6.95
N ALA A 150 -2.52 -3.31 -8.05
CA ALA A 150 -3.10 -3.15 -9.38
C ALA A 150 -3.91 -4.39 -9.81
N LEU A 151 -3.47 -5.60 -9.43
CA LEU A 151 -4.28 -6.82 -9.59
C LEU A 151 -5.56 -6.74 -8.74
N GLY A 152 -5.48 -6.21 -7.52
CA GLY A 152 -6.63 -5.94 -6.66
C GLY A 152 -7.65 -5.02 -7.32
N PHE A 153 -7.20 -3.95 -7.98
CA PHE A 153 -8.07 -3.08 -8.80
C PHE A 153 -8.77 -3.87 -9.91
N LEU A 154 -8.01 -4.63 -10.71
CA LEU A 154 -8.54 -5.41 -11.83
C LEU A 154 -9.59 -6.43 -11.37
N LYS A 155 -9.30 -7.17 -10.30
CA LYS A 155 -10.16 -8.25 -9.80
C LYS A 155 -11.40 -7.74 -9.09
N SER A 156 -11.29 -6.67 -8.30
CA SER A 156 -12.42 -6.07 -7.61
C SER A 156 -13.24 -5.12 -8.48
N LYS A 157 -12.70 -4.71 -9.64
CA LYS A 157 -13.22 -3.64 -10.50
C LYS A 157 -13.45 -2.34 -9.71
N SER A 158 -12.55 -2.01 -8.80
CA SER A 158 -12.65 -0.84 -7.92
C SER A 158 -11.32 -0.47 -7.29
N MET A 159 -11.14 0.82 -7.01
CA MET A 159 -10.03 1.30 -6.19
C MET A 159 -10.17 0.99 -4.70
N ALA A 160 -11.36 0.61 -4.22
CA ALA A 160 -11.60 0.47 -2.78
C ALA A 160 -10.71 -0.59 -2.12
N LEU A 161 -10.55 -1.76 -2.77
CA LEU A 161 -9.68 -2.83 -2.27
C LEU A 161 -8.20 -2.42 -2.19
N PRO A 162 -7.56 -1.90 -3.27
CA PRO A 162 -6.17 -1.46 -3.18
C PRO A 162 -5.97 -0.28 -2.21
N ILE A 163 -6.89 0.69 -2.15
CA ILE A 163 -6.86 1.76 -1.13
C ILE A 163 -6.86 1.15 0.27
N GLY A 164 -7.70 0.15 0.52
CA GLY A 164 -7.78 -0.52 1.82
C GLY A 164 -6.46 -1.21 2.18
N LEU A 165 -5.94 -2.03 1.27
CA LEU A 165 -4.67 -2.75 1.45
C LEU A 165 -3.51 -1.77 1.73
N HIS A 166 -3.42 -0.70 0.95
CA HIS A 166 -2.36 0.30 1.08
C HIS A 166 -2.51 1.10 2.38
N LEU A 167 -3.73 1.54 2.72
CA LEU A 167 -3.99 2.27 3.96
C LEU A 167 -3.72 1.42 5.21
N GLY A 168 -4.11 0.15 5.21
CA GLY A 168 -3.81 -0.76 6.30
C GLY A 168 -2.31 -0.89 6.52
N TRP A 169 -1.55 -1.16 5.45
CA TRP A 169 -0.09 -1.25 5.55
C TRP A 169 0.55 0.05 6.06
N ASN A 170 0.22 1.19 5.45
CA ASN A 170 0.82 2.48 5.81
C ASN A 170 0.41 2.93 7.20
N PHE A 171 -0.86 2.85 7.58
CA PHE A 171 -1.29 3.26 8.91
C PHE A 171 -0.63 2.41 10.00
N THR A 172 -0.59 1.09 9.83
CA THR A 172 0.06 0.21 10.80
C THR A 172 1.57 0.46 10.87
N THR A 173 2.26 0.49 9.72
CA THR A 173 3.71 0.71 9.68
C THR A 173 4.08 2.09 10.24
N ASN A 174 3.41 3.12 9.75
CA ASN A 174 3.76 4.51 10.07
C ASN A 174 3.27 4.92 11.44
N ALA A 175 1.97 4.77 11.73
CA ALA A 175 1.37 5.31 12.95
C ALA A 175 1.43 4.34 14.12
N ILE A 176 1.16 3.06 13.90
CA ILE A 176 1.21 2.08 15.00
C ILE A 176 2.66 1.80 15.39
N PHE A 177 3.54 1.50 14.43
CA PHE A 177 4.93 1.11 14.70
C PHE A 177 5.97 2.23 14.51
N SER A 178 5.55 3.47 14.28
CA SER A 178 6.45 4.65 14.16
C SER A 178 7.58 4.50 13.15
N LYS A 179 7.35 3.76 12.05
CA LYS A 179 8.33 3.58 10.97
C LYS A 179 8.07 4.52 9.78
N GLY A 180 7.19 5.50 9.96
CA GLY A 180 6.82 6.47 8.95
C GLY A 180 7.66 7.74 9.01
N PRO A 181 7.48 8.66 8.05
CA PRO A 181 8.26 9.91 7.97
C PRO A 181 7.86 10.94 9.04
N MET A 182 6.79 10.72 9.79
CA MET A 182 6.28 11.65 10.81
C MET A 182 6.90 11.43 12.20
N GLY A 183 7.89 10.53 12.33
CA GLY A 183 8.58 10.23 13.58
C GLY A 183 7.78 9.34 14.52
N ASP A 184 8.05 9.47 15.82
CA ASP A 184 7.42 8.66 16.87
C ASP A 184 5.94 8.98 17.04
N GLN A 185 5.07 7.98 16.88
CA GLN A 185 3.62 8.09 16.95
C GLN A 185 3.06 7.25 18.09
N ILE A 186 2.50 6.06 17.85
CA ILE A 186 1.81 5.26 18.89
C ILE A 186 2.78 4.38 19.65
N LEU A 187 3.47 3.45 18.97
CA LEU A 187 4.48 2.57 19.59
C LEU A 187 5.88 2.98 19.15
N ILE A 188 6.79 3.07 20.09
CA ILE A 188 8.20 3.39 19.86
C ILE A 188 9.03 2.12 20.03
N PRO A 189 9.96 1.83 19.10
CA PRO A 189 10.88 0.70 19.23
C PRO A 189 11.89 0.94 20.36
N VAL A 190 12.03 -0.02 21.26
CA VAL A 190 12.99 0.01 22.38
C VAL A 190 14.03 -1.07 22.18
N LYS A 191 15.29 -0.65 22.06
CA LYS A 191 16.45 -1.54 21.97
C LYS A 191 16.96 -1.83 23.37
N GLY A 192 16.51 -2.94 23.95
CA GLY A 192 16.94 -3.39 25.28
C GLY A 192 18.32 -4.04 25.29
N LEU A 193 18.72 -4.56 26.46
CA LEU A 193 20.03 -5.21 26.67
C LEU A 193 20.28 -6.40 25.73
N TYR A 194 19.23 -7.13 25.38
CA TYR A 194 19.29 -8.33 24.52
C TYR A 194 19.01 -8.04 23.04
N TYR A 195 18.80 -6.76 22.67
CA TYR A 195 18.53 -6.39 21.29
C TYR A 195 19.70 -6.82 20.39
N THR A 196 19.37 -7.54 19.33
CA THR A 196 20.33 -8.02 18.34
C THR A 196 19.98 -7.45 16.98
N GLN A 197 20.87 -6.61 16.45
CA GLN A 197 20.74 -6.12 15.08
C GLN A 197 21.10 -7.23 14.09
N LEU A 198 20.15 -7.61 13.24
CA LEU A 198 20.46 -8.49 12.12
C LEU A 198 21.42 -7.78 11.17
N THR A 199 22.48 -8.48 10.79
CA THR A 199 23.46 -8.02 9.80
C THR A 199 23.72 -9.13 8.78
N GLY A 200 24.30 -8.80 7.62
CA GLY A 200 24.65 -9.77 6.59
C GLY A 200 23.47 -10.60 6.09
N VAL A 201 23.70 -11.90 5.88
CA VAL A 201 22.72 -12.83 5.31
C VAL A 201 21.41 -12.91 6.14
N PRO A 202 21.43 -13.04 7.48
CA PRO A 202 20.20 -13.01 8.28
C PRO A 202 19.32 -11.77 8.04
N SER A 203 19.92 -10.59 7.90
CA SER A 203 19.17 -9.35 7.63
C SER A 203 18.49 -9.38 6.26
N LEU A 204 19.21 -9.86 5.23
CA LEU A 204 18.68 -9.99 3.88
C LEU A 204 17.56 -11.03 3.81
N VAL A 205 17.73 -12.19 4.46
CA VAL A 205 16.72 -13.25 4.51
C VAL A 205 15.46 -12.77 5.21
N ASN A 206 15.59 -12.12 6.36
CA ASN A 206 14.44 -11.55 7.08
C ASN A 206 13.70 -10.53 6.21
N PHE A 207 14.44 -9.61 5.60
CA PHE A 207 13.89 -8.60 4.72
C PHE A 207 13.15 -9.17 3.50
N LEU A 208 13.76 -10.14 2.80
CA LEU A 208 13.13 -10.79 1.64
C LEU A 208 11.92 -11.61 2.06
N THR A 209 12.01 -12.35 3.15
CA THR A 209 10.91 -13.20 3.65
C THR A 209 9.69 -12.37 4.01
N GLN A 210 9.87 -11.23 4.68
CA GLN A 210 8.77 -10.33 5.02
C GLN A 210 8.12 -9.74 3.76
N ASN A 211 8.92 -9.18 2.84
CA ASN A 211 8.39 -8.51 1.65
C ASN A 211 7.74 -9.50 0.66
N ILE A 212 8.39 -10.63 0.38
CA ILE A 212 7.84 -11.67 -0.48
C ILE A 212 6.64 -12.34 0.19
N GLY A 213 6.74 -12.66 1.47
CA GLY A 213 5.68 -13.30 2.25
C GLY A 213 4.38 -12.48 2.25
N VAL A 214 4.45 -11.18 2.60
CA VAL A 214 3.28 -10.29 2.57
C VAL A 214 2.71 -10.15 1.16
N THR A 215 3.58 -10.01 0.15
CA THR A 215 3.14 -9.90 -1.25
C THR A 215 2.41 -11.15 -1.71
N MET A 216 2.93 -12.35 -1.38
CA MET A 216 2.30 -13.63 -1.68
C MET A 216 0.97 -13.82 -0.94
N LEU A 217 0.93 -13.50 0.36
CA LEU A 217 -0.30 -13.59 1.15
C LEU A 217 -1.38 -12.64 0.59
N THR A 218 -1.00 -11.42 0.21
CA THR A 218 -1.91 -10.45 -0.40
C THR A 218 -2.42 -10.93 -1.76
N TYR A 219 -1.54 -11.52 -2.58
CA TYR A 219 -1.94 -12.15 -3.84
C TYR A 219 -2.96 -13.27 -3.63
N LEU A 220 -2.72 -14.17 -2.68
CA LEU A 220 -3.63 -15.25 -2.34
C LEU A 220 -4.97 -14.70 -1.86
N PHE A 221 -4.95 -13.72 -0.95
CA PHE A 221 -6.16 -13.04 -0.48
C PHE A 221 -6.99 -12.47 -1.64
N ILE A 222 -6.36 -11.75 -2.58
CA ILE A 222 -7.06 -11.20 -3.76
C ILE A 222 -7.62 -12.33 -4.63
N LYS A 223 -6.87 -13.42 -4.82
CA LYS A 223 -7.32 -14.58 -5.61
C LYS A 223 -8.55 -15.24 -4.98
N PHE A 224 -8.53 -15.51 -3.68
CA PHE A 224 -9.65 -16.09 -2.94
C PHE A 224 -10.87 -15.16 -2.93
N TYR A 225 -10.65 -13.87 -2.73
CA TYR A 225 -11.72 -12.87 -2.81
C TYR A 225 -12.36 -12.85 -4.20
N ALA A 226 -11.55 -12.85 -5.26
CA ALA A 226 -12.04 -12.85 -6.63
C ALA A 226 -12.83 -14.11 -7.01
N GLN A 227 -12.45 -15.28 -6.48
CA GLN A 227 -13.17 -16.53 -6.73
C GLN A 227 -14.58 -16.48 -6.15
N LYS A 228 -14.71 -16.07 -4.88
CA LYS A 228 -16.03 -15.89 -4.23
C LYS A 228 -16.91 -14.88 -4.97
N GLU A 229 -16.33 -13.87 -5.58
CA GLU A 229 -17.07 -12.89 -6.37
C GLU A 229 -17.59 -13.45 -7.69
N CYS A 230 -16.92 -14.43 -8.29
CA CYS A 230 -17.42 -15.13 -9.49
C CYS A 230 -18.52 -16.14 -9.14
N ASP A 231 -18.44 -16.81 -7.99
CA ASP A 231 -19.40 -17.84 -7.57
C ASP A 231 -20.76 -17.26 -7.11
N ASN A 232 -20.84 -15.94 -6.91
CA ASN A 232 -22.05 -15.23 -6.48
C ASN A 232 -22.87 -14.63 -7.65
N TYR A 233 -22.59 -15.01 -8.89
CA TYR A 233 -23.33 -14.65 -10.12
C TYR A 233 -23.84 -15.91 -10.82
#